data_AF-A0A353QUR7-F1
#
_entry.id   AF-A0A353QUR7-F1
#
_cell.length_a   1.000
_cell.length_b   1.000
_cell.length_c   1.000
_cell.angle_alpha   90.00
_cell.angle_beta   90.00
_cell.angle_gamma   90.00
#
_symmetry.space_group_name_H-M   'P 1'
#
loop_
_entity.id
_entity.type
_entity.pdbx_description
1 polymer ?
#
loop_
_entity_poly.entity_id
_entity_poly.type
_entity_poly.pdbx_seq_one_letter_code
_entity_poly.pdbx_strand_id
1 'polypeptide(L)'
;MADDISKLDDCTEISEDLSAFIDGELSKEQLAKIYEHLIECRCCRQAYEEMKITQKAIKNYFKRSTEEFEIPEKPLKIGLKDNIISKIIFIQKEKKIIYSAVALSFLAIASYFSISFINLNSPEKEVLHEVKFTKENPVLTPLPPASKELKDKKIKKKPSANASFVKH
;
A
#
# COMPACT_ATOMS: atom_id res chain seq x y z
N MET A 1 -4.06 20.25 -14.47
CA MET A 1 -3.97 19.34 -15.64
C MET A 1 -2.81 19.72 -16.58
N ALA A 2 -1.77 20.41 -16.09
CA ALA A 2 -0.57 20.72 -16.88
C ALA A 2 0.64 19.84 -16.47
N ASP A 3 0.57 19.17 -15.31
CA ASP A 3 1.70 18.44 -14.72
C ASP A 3 1.93 17.03 -15.30
N ASP A 4 1.01 16.51 -16.12
CA ASP A 4 1.13 15.16 -16.69
C ASP A 4 1.90 15.12 -18.02
N ILE A 5 1.94 16.24 -18.77
CA ILE A 5 2.59 16.27 -20.09
C ILE A 5 4.10 16.45 -19.95
N SER A 6 4.55 17.32 -19.03
CA SER A 6 5.98 17.52 -18.77
C SER A 6 6.69 16.26 -18.29
N LYS A 7 6.00 15.41 -17.52
CA LYS A 7 6.55 14.12 -17.07
C LYS A 7 6.75 13.11 -18.18
N LEU A 8 5.99 13.20 -19.28
CA LEU A 8 6.10 12.27 -20.40
C LEU A 8 7.35 12.55 -21.23
N ASP A 9 7.65 13.83 -21.49
CA ASP A 9 8.86 14.24 -22.21
C ASP A 9 10.13 13.85 -21.43
N ASP A 10 10.13 14.07 -20.12
CA ASP A 10 11.22 13.62 -19.25
C ASP A 10 11.39 12.10 -19.25
N CYS A 11 10.30 11.33 -19.30
CA CYS A 11 10.40 9.86 -19.34
C CYS A 11 11.06 9.37 -20.63
N THR A 12 10.75 10.00 -21.77
CA THR A 12 11.34 9.64 -23.06
C THR A 12 12.84 9.88 -23.04
N GLU A 13 13.28 11.08 -22.64
CA GLU A 13 14.71 11.41 -22.55
C GLU A 13 15.46 10.43 -21.63
N ILE A 14 14.90 10.15 -20.46
CA ILE A 14 15.51 9.22 -19.50
C ILE A 14 15.56 7.80 -20.08
N SER A 15 14.53 7.37 -20.81
CA SER A 15 14.48 6.03 -21.39
C SER A 15 15.55 5.79 -22.46
N GLU A 16 15.89 6.82 -23.23
CA GLU A 16 16.96 6.78 -24.22
C GLU A 16 18.33 6.68 -23.55
N ASP A 17 18.52 7.35 -22.42
CA ASP A 17 19.77 7.35 -21.67
C ASP A 17 19.95 6.11 -20.76
N LEU A 18 18.93 5.27 -20.58
CA LEU A 18 18.99 4.13 -19.65
C LEU A 18 20.09 3.10 -20.00
N SER A 19 20.34 2.86 -21.28
CA SER A 19 21.40 1.92 -21.69
C SER A 19 22.79 2.49 -21.37
N ALA A 20 23.03 3.75 -21.73
CA ALA A 20 24.28 4.45 -21.41
C ALA A 20 24.48 4.58 -19.89
N PHE A 21 23.38 4.74 -19.13
CA PHE A 21 23.39 4.72 -17.67
C PHE A 21 23.83 3.36 -17.11
N ILE A 22 23.35 2.26 -17.68
CA ILE A 22 23.70 0.89 -17.28
C ILE A 22 25.16 0.58 -17.59
N ASP A 23 25.66 1.04 -18.73
CA ASP A 23 27.05 0.83 -19.16
C ASP A 23 28.03 1.81 -18.50
N GLY A 24 27.52 2.86 -17.87
CA GLY A 24 28.30 3.85 -17.12
C GLY A 24 28.94 4.92 -18.00
N GLU A 25 28.40 5.15 -19.20
CA GLU A 25 28.95 6.05 -20.23
C GLU A 25 28.48 7.51 -20.07
N LEU A 26 27.61 7.78 -19.08
CA LEU A 26 27.05 9.11 -18.84
C LEU A 26 27.93 9.99 -17.95
N SER A 27 27.83 11.30 -18.17
CA SER A 27 28.44 12.30 -17.30
C SER A 27 27.86 12.27 -15.88
N LYS A 28 28.58 12.83 -14.90
CA LYS A 28 28.12 12.87 -13.50
C LYS A 28 26.78 13.60 -13.33
N GLU A 29 26.55 14.64 -14.12
CA GLU A 29 25.33 15.44 -14.10
C GLU A 29 24.14 14.64 -14.64
N GLN A 30 24.31 13.97 -15.77
CA GLN A 30 23.30 13.09 -16.36
C GLN A 30 22.98 11.90 -15.45
N LEU A 31 24.00 11.30 -14.83
CA LEU A 31 23.79 10.26 -13.83
C LEU A 31 22.87 10.79 -12.72
N ALA A 32 23.16 11.94 -12.11
CA ALA A 32 22.36 12.50 -11.04
C ALA A 32 20.89 12.73 -11.45
N LYS A 33 20.66 13.29 -12.65
CA LYS A 33 19.32 13.49 -13.23
C LYS A 33 18.55 12.17 -13.36
N ILE A 34 19.20 11.13 -13.89
CA ILE A 34 18.58 9.80 -14.04
C ILE A 34 18.33 9.15 -12.68
N TYR A 35 19.25 9.28 -11.73
CA TYR A 35 19.06 8.79 -10.37
C TYR A 35 17.82 9.40 -9.72
N GLU A 36 17.66 10.72 -9.82
CA GLU A 36 16.50 11.43 -9.28
C GLU A 36 15.21 10.99 -9.97
N HIS A 37 15.22 10.90 -11.30
CA HIS A 37 14.05 10.46 -12.06
C HIS A 37 13.65 9.02 -11.73
N LEU A 38 14.60 8.09 -11.57
CA LEU A 38 14.32 6.70 -11.18
C LEU A 38 13.71 6.59 -9.78
N ILE A 39 13.97 7.56 -8.90
CA ILE A 39 13.38 7.63 -7.55
C ILE A 39 11.90 8.05 -7.60
N GLU A 40 11.50 8.85 -8.58
CA GLU A 40 10.15 9.40 -8.67
C GLU A 40 9.26 8.64 -9.67
N CYS A 41 9.84 8.20 -10.78
CA CYS A 41 9.12 7.57 -11.88
C CYS A 41 9.15 6.05 -11.79
N ARG A 42 7.96 5.46 -11.59
CA ARG A 42 7.79 4.01 -11.57
C ARG A 42 8.05 3.36 -12.93
N CYS A 43 7.64 4.01 -14.03
CA CYS A 43 7.75 3.45 -15.37
C CYS A 43 9.21 3.29 -15.79
N CYS A 44 10.00 4.36 -15.67
CA CYS A 44 11.43 4.33 -15.99
C CYS A 44 12.22 3.37 -15.09
N ARG A 45 11.81 3.25 -13.81
CA ARG A 45 12.38 2.25 -12.90
C ARG A 45 12.13 0.83 -13.35
N GLN A 46 10.92 0.52 -13.82
CA GLN A 46 10.61 -0.80 -14.34
C GLN A 46 11.44 -1.11 -15.59
N ALA A 47 11.52 -0.17 -16.53
CA ALA A 47 12.34 -0.32 -17.74
C ALA A 47 13.83 -0.57 -17.40
N TYR A 48 14.38 0.16 -16.43
CA TYR A 48 15.75 -0.04 -15.93
C TYR A 48 15.97 -1.46 -15.39
N GLU A 49 15.06 -1.99 -14.57
CA GLU A 49 15.18 -3.35 -14.02
C GLU A 49 15.08 -4.41 -15.11
N GLU A 50 14.20 -4.24 -16.11
CA GLU A 50 14.06 -5.14 -17.26
C GLU A 50 15.35 -5.20 -18.11
N MET A 51 15.96 -4.04 -18.39
CA MET A 51 17.25 -3.97 -19.10
C MET A 51 18.37 -4.66 -18.29
N LYS A 52 18.39 -4.49 -16.96
CA LYS A 52 19.38 -5.10 -16.09
C LYS A 52 19.25 -6.63 -16.02
N ILE A 53 18.03 -7.15 -16.02
CA ILE A 53 17.78 -8.59 -16.12
C ILE A 53 18.37 -9.13 -17.41
N THR A 54 18.15 -8.43 -18.53
CA THR A 54 18.68 -8.80 -19.85
C THR A 54 20.20 -8.77 -19.86
N GLN A 55 20.83 -7.69 -19.37
CA GLN A 55 22.29 -7.57 -19.26
C GLN A 55 22.88 -8.72 -18.41
N LYS A 56 22.23 -9.07 -17.30
CA LYS A 56 22.65 -10.17 -16.44
C LYS A 56 22.52 -11.52 -17.13
N ALA A 57 21.44 -11.75 -17.88
CA ALA A 57 21.25 -12.98 -18.64
C ALA A 57 22.33 -13.17 -19.70
N ILE A 58 22.66 -12.09 -20.44
CA ILE A 58 23.74 -12.08 -21.44
C ILE A 58 25.09 -12.37 -20.75
N LYS A 59 25.40 -11.67 -19.67
CA LYS A 59 26.66 -11.87 -18.91
C LYS A 59 26.79 -13.30 -18.39
N ASN A 60 25.70 -13.89 -17.91
CA ASN A 60 25.69 -15.27 -17.44
C ASN A 60 25.88 -16.28 -18.57
N TYR A 61 25.29 -16.02 -19.74
CA TYR A 61 25.48 -16.85 -20.93
C TYR A 61 26.96 -16.90 -21.34
N PHE A 62 27.60 -15.74 -21.47
CA PHE A 62 29.02 -15.66 -21.82
C PHE A 62 29.95 -16.26 -20.75
N LYS A 63 29.60 -16.12 -19.47
CA LYS A 63 30.36 -16.76 -18.38
C LYS A 63 30.32 -18.28 -18.50
N ARG A 64 29.18 -18.85 -18.88
CA ARG A 64 29.03 -20.30 -19.05
C ARG A 64 29.80 -20.82 -20.26
N SER A 65 29.86 -20.05 -21.36
CA SER A 65 30.60 -20.46 -22.56
C SER A 65 32.13 -20.34 -22.40
N THR A 66 32.62 -19.50 -21.49
CA THR A 66 34.06 -19.35 -21.20
C THR A 66 34.60 -20.44 -20.27
N GLU A 67 33.76 -21.09 -19.47
CA GLU A 67 34.18 -22.24 -18.65
C GLU A 67 34.45 -23.52 -19.48
N GLU A 68 34.06 -23.54 -20.77
CA GLU A 68 34.28 -24.66 -21.70
C GLU A 68 35.50 -24.45 -22.62
N PHE A 69 36.13 -23.27 -22.58
CA PHE A 69 37.32 -22.94 -23.35
C PHE A 69 38.28 -22.12 -22.47
N GLU A 70 39.27 -22.78 -21.88
CA GLU A 70 40.30 -22.14 -21.04
C GLU A 70 41.13 -21.12 -21.84
N ILE A 71 40.68 -19.87 -21.87
CA ILE A 71 41.52 -18.72 -22.21
C ILE A 71 41.57 -17.84 -20.95
N PRO A 72 42.76 -17.57 -20.39
CA PRO A 72 42.90 -16.86 -19.13
C PRO A 72 42.62 -15.36 -19.35
N GLU A 73 41.36 -14.96 -19.25
CA GLU A 73 41.00 -13.55 -19.31
C GLU A 73 40.92 -12.93 -17.92
N LYS A 74 41.69 -11.85 -17.75
CA LYS A 74 41.70 -11.00 -16.56
C LYS A 74 40.28 -10.51 -16.25
N PRO A 75 39.80 -10.60 -15.00
CA PRO A 75 38.46 -10.14 -14.67
C PRO A 75 38.37 -8.63 -14.82
N LEU A 76 37.62 -8.19 -15.83
CA LEU A 76 37.23 -6.79 -15.98
C LEU A 76 36.32 -6.44 -14.79
N LYS A 77 36.86 -5.66 -13.84
CA LYS A 77 36.16 -5.20 -12.64
C LYS A 77 35.13 -4.13 -13.03
N ILE A 78 33.97 -4.56 -13.52
CA ILE A 78 32.76 -3.72 -13.61
C ILE A 78 32.18 -3.68 -12.19
N GLY A 79 32.66 -2.72 -11.41
CA GLY A 79 32.40 -2.63 -9.98
C GLY A 79 31.71 -1.32 -9.60
N LEU A 80 30.62 -1.49 -8.85
CA LEU A 80 30.03 -0.53 -7.91
C LEU A 80 29.22 0.63 -8.50
N LYS A 81 27.90 0.42 -8.61
CA LYS A 81 26.88 1.46 -8.32
C LYS A 81 25.48 0.90 -8.03
N ASP A 82 25.25 -0.37 -8.35
CA ASP A 82 23.99 -1.10 -8.13
C ASP A 82 23.49 -1.14 -6.67
N ASN A 83 24.41 -1.11 -5.70
CA ASN A 83 24.08 -1.19 -4.28
C ASN A 83 23.47 0.10 -3.71
N ILE A 84 23.54 1.22 -4.44
CA ILE A 84 23.03 2.52 -3.95
C ILE A 84 21.56 2.69 -4.38
N ILE A 85 21.25 2.40 -5.65
CA ILE A 85 19.87 2.49 -6.19
C ILE A 85 18.94 1.54 -5.43
N SER A 86 19.36 0.28 -5.30
CA SER A 86 18.58 -0.74 -4.59
C SER A 86 18.30 -0.39 -3.13
N LYS A 87 19.27 0.22 -2.42
CA LYS A 87 19.08 0.71 -1.05
C LYS A 87 18.11 1.89 -0.96
N ILE A 88 18.20 2.86 -1.87
CA ILE A 88 17.31 4.03 -1.87
C ILE A 88 15.87 3.62 -2.21
N ILE A 89 15.69 2.68 -3.15
CA ILE A 89 14.38 2.13 -3.51
C ILE A 89 13.73 1.40 -2.32
N PHE A 90 14.51 0.65 -1.54
CA PHE A 90 14.01 -0.05 -0.36
C PHE A 90 13.46 0.93 0.70
N ILE A 91 14.17 2.04 0.92
CA ILE A 91 13.80 3.07 1.90
C ILE A 91 12.46 3.75 1.55
N GLN A 92 12.14 3.95 0.27
CA GLN A 92 10.86 4.56 -0.10
C GLN A 92 9.65 3.65 0.17
N LYS A 93 9.83 2.32 0.07
CA LYS A 93 8.74 1.36 0.30
C LYS A 93 8.37 1.24 1.78
N GLU A 94 9.34 1.39 2.68
CA GLU A 94 9.11 1.37 4.14
C GLU A 94 8.39 2.64 4.65
N LYS A 95 8.69 3.82 4.09
CA LYS A 95 8.08 5.08 4.55
C LYS A 95 6.55 5.11 4.43
N LYS A 96 5.96 4.48 3.39
CA LYS A 96 4.50 4.39 3.24
C LYS A 96 3.85 3.50 4.32
N ILE A 97 4.53 2.43 4.73
CA ILE A 97 4.02 1.52 5.78
C ILE A 97 4.13 2.19 7.15
N ILE A 98 5.25 2.86 7.44
CA ILE A 98 5.47 3.56 8.72
C ILE A 98 4.47 4.70 8.89
N TYR A 99 4.24 5.51 7.85
CA TYR A 99 3.29 6.63 7.95
C TYR A 99 1.86 6.15 8.20
N SER A 100 1.47 5.04 7.56
CA SER A 100 0.16 4.41 7.79
C SER A 100 0.02 3.90 9.22
N ALA A 101 1.05 3.27 9.79
CA ALA A 101 1.03 2.77 11.16
C ALA A 101 0.93 3.91 12.18
N VAL A 102 1.73 4.97 12.00
CA VAL A 102 1.72 6.16 12.89
C VAL A 102 0.36 6.86 12.87
N ALA A 103 -0.26 7.03 11.70
CA ALA A 103 -1.58 7.64 11.57
C ALA A 103 -2.66 6.84 12.33
N LEU A 104 -2.62 5.51 12.25
CA LEU A 104 -3.54 4.63 12.99
C LEU A 104 -3.33 4.72 14.50
N SER A 105 -2.08 4.79 14.97
CA SER A 105 -1.77 5.00 16.39
C SER A 105 -2.30 6.34 16.89
N PHE A 106 -2.13 7.42 16.14
CA PHE A 106 -2.67 8.74 16.50
C PHE A 106 -4.20 8.74 16.58
N LEU A 107 -4.88 8.09 15.62
CA LEU A 107 -6.35 7.93 15.63
C LEU A 107 -6.84 7.15 16.86
N ALA A 108 -6.15 6.07 17.22
CA ALA A 108 -6.50 5.27 18.39
C ALA A 108 -6.36 6.10 19.69
N ILE A 109 -5.25 6.83 19.83
CA ILE A 109 -4.99 7.70 20.98
C ILE A 109 -6.05 8.82 21.07
N ALA A 110 -6.34 9.49 19.96
CA ALA A 110 -7.35 10.56 19.92
C ALA A 110 -8.76 10.03 20.28
N SER A 111 -9.12 8.82 19.82
CA SER A 111 -10.40 8.21 20.18
C SER A 111 -10.48 7.86 21.67
N TYR A 112 -9.38 7.38 22.25
CA TYR A 112 -9.30 7.06 23.66
C TYR A 112 -9.47 8.30 24.53
N PHE A 113 -8.76 9.39 24.21
CA PHE A 113 -8.89 10.66 24.91
C PHE A 113 -10.31 11.25 24.81
N SER A 114 -10.96 11.11 23.66
CA SER A 114 -12.34 11.58 23.46
C SER A 114 -13.34 10.87 24.40
N ILE A 115 -13.19 9.55 24.57
CA ILE A 115 -14.04 8.77 25.48
C ILE A 115 -13.74 9.14 26.94
N SER A 116 -12.47 9.27 27.33
CA SER A 116 -12.10 9.66 28.69
C SER A 116 -12.60 11.05 29.07
N PHE A 117 -12.58 12.03 28.15
CA PHE A 117 -13.06 13.39 28.42
C PHE A 117 -14.57 13.45 28.65
N ILE A 118 -15.36 12.64 27.93
CA ILE A 118 -16.82 12.55 28.12
C ILE A 118 -17.15 11.99 29.50
N ASN A 119 -16.36 11.04 30.01
CA ASN A 119 -16.59 10.44 31.32
C ASN A 119 -16.20 11.38 32.49
N LEU A 120 -15.19 12.22 32.30
CA LEU A 120 -14.74 13.23 33.28
C LEU A 120 -15.70 14.41 33.43
N ASN A 121 -16.39 14.77 32.34
CA ASN A 121 -17.38 15.85 32.32
C ASN A 121 -18.81 15.33 32.37
N SER A 122 -19.05 14.12 32.89
CA SER A 122 -20.40 13.71 33.25
C SER A 122 -20.74 14.35 34.60
N PRO A 123 -21.46 15.50 34.65
CA PRO A 123 -22.01 15.96 35.90
C PRO A 123 -22.94 14.86 36.37
N GLU A 124 -22.58 14.28 37.50
CA GLU A 124 -23.46 13.47 38.32
C GLU A 124 -24.80 14.21 38.41
N LYS A 125 -25.77 13.78 37.60
CA LYS A 125 -27.15 14.17 37.81
C LYS A 125 -27.62 13.36 39.00
N GLU A 126 -27.25 13.86 40.16
CA GLU A 126 -27.93 13.65 41.42
C GLU A 126 -29.33 14.30 41.29
N VAL A 127 -30.21 13.64 40.54
CA VAL A 127 -31.64 13.85 40.65
C VAL A 127 -32.18 12.54 41.21
N LEU A 128 -31.97 12.41 42.52
CA LEU A 128 -32.72 11.49 43.36
C LEU A 128 -34.19 11.93 43.28
N HIS A 129 -34.88 11.49 42.23
CA HIS A 129 -36.33 11.61 42.17
C HIS A 129 -36.87 10.65 43.22
N GLU A 130 -37.19 11.20 44.38
CA GLU A 130 -37.94 10.53 45.44
C GLU A 130 -39.31 10.16 44.86
N VAL A 131 -39.39 8.99 44.22
CA VAL A 131 -40.66 8.42 43.76
C VAL A 131 -41.41 7.99 45.01
N LYS A 132 -42.25 8.91 45.52
CA LYS A 132 -43.28 8.58 46.51
C LYS A 132 -44.21 7.54 45.87
N PHE A 133 -44.03 6.29 46.26
CA PHE A 133 -44.99 5.22 45.98
C PHE A 133 -46.29 5.52 46.74
N THR A 134 -47.22 6.20 46.07
CA THR A 134 -48.63 6.16 46.47
C THR A 134 -49.14 4.76 46.16
N LYS A 135 -49.49 4.04 47.23
CA LYS A 135 -50.10 2.71 47.21
C LYS A 135 -51.50 2.82 46.61
N GLU A 136 -51.61 2.76 45.28
CA GLU A 136 -52.88 2.52 44.61
C GLU A 136 -53.14 1.01 44.56
N ASN A 137 -54.33 0.62 45.01
CA ASN A 137 -54.77 -0.76 45.02
C ASN A 137 -54.88 -1.29 43.57
N PRO A 138 -54.41 -2.52 43.30
CA PRO A 138 -54.49 -3.09 41.96
C PRO A 138 -55.95 -3.33 41.58
N VAL A 139 -56.46 -2.55 40.63
CA VAL A 139 -57.69 -2.87 39.91
C VAL A 139 -57.35 -4.02 38.95
N LEU A 140 -57.87 -5.20 39.25
CA LEU A 140 -57.85 -6.38 38.38
C LEU A 140 -58.61 -6.08 37.09
N THR A 141 -57.88 -5.78 36.01
CA THR A 141 -58.42 -5.83 34.65
C THR A 141 -58.47 -7.28 34.17
N PRO A 142 -59.60 -7.75 33.61
CA PRO A 142 -59.71 -9.10 33.05
C PRO A 142 -58.78 -9.29 31.84
N LEU A 143 -58.12 -10.45 31.79
CA LEU A 143 -57.30 -10.89 30.67
C LEU A 143 -58.09 -10.92 29.35
N PRO A 144 -57.58 -10.30 28.27
CA PRO A 144 -58.02 -10.63 26.93
C PRO A 144 -57.46 -11.99 26.47
N PRO A 145 -58.25 -12.78 25.72
CA PRO A 145 -57.85 -14.11 25.28
C PRO A 145 -56.72 -14.08 24.26
N ALA A 146 -55.87 -15.10 24.37
CA ALA A 146 -54.77 -15.40 23.48
C ALA A 146 -55.22 -15.52 22.01
N SER A 147 -54.70 -14.66 21.14
CA SER A 147 -54.76 -14.83 19.69
C SER A 147 -53.36 -15.00 19.09
N LYS A 148 -53.31 -16.03 18.26
CA LYS A 148 -52.17 -16.67 17.57
C LYS A 148 -51.67 -15.86 16.37
N GLU A 149 -50.65 -16.42 15.71
CA GLU A 149 -50.03 -16.08 14.40
C GLU A 149 -48.80 -15.17 14.53
N LEU A 150 -47.56 -15.68 14.52
CA LEU A 150 -46.87 -16.51 13.53
C LEU A 150 -46.91 -15.91 12.12
N LYS A 151 -45.80 -15.26 11.71
CA LYS A 151 -45.30 -15.38 10.32
C LYS A 151 -43.85 -14.92 10.19
N ASP A 152 -43.02 -15.93 9.96
CA ASP A 152 -41.70 -15.87 9.37
C ASP A 152 -41.62 -14.94 8.16
N LYS A 153 -40.61 -14.06 8.15
CA LYS A 153 -40.06 -13.52 6.89
C LYS A 153 -38.61 -13.96 6.75
N LYS A 154 -38.45 -15.09 6.05
CA LYS A 154 -37.21 -15.55 5.40
C LYS A 154 -36.69 -14.45 4.47
N ILE A 155 -35.52 -13.89 4.80
CA ILE A 155 -34.73 -13.12 3.84
C ILE A 155 -33.97 -14.12 2.95
N LYS A 156 -34.34 -14.14 1.67
CA LYS A 156 -33.72 -14.95 0.61
C LYS A 156 -32.26 -14.52 0.41
N LYS A 157 -31.33 -15.47 0.56
CA LYS A 157 -29.99 -15.43 -0.03
C LYS A 157 -30.12 -15.37 -1.56
N LYS A 158 -29.33 -14.50 -2.20
CA LYS A 158 -29.15 -14.45 -3.65
C LYS A 158 -27.77 -15.06 -3.97
N PRO A 159 -27.69 -16.19 -4.69
CA PRO A 159 -26.46 -16.66 -5.32
C PRO A 159 -26.57 -16.46 -6.84
N SER A 160 -25.53 -15.90 -7.47
CA SER A 160 -25.26 -15.99 -8.91
C SER A 160 -23.96 -15.20 -9.15
N ALA A 161 -22.78 -15.81 -9.37
CA ALA A 161 -22.33 -16.75 -10.39
C ALA A 161 -21.49 -16.03 -11.46
N ASN A 162 -20.25 -16.52 -11.60
CA ASN A 162 -19.46 -16.76 -12.81
C ASN A 162 -19.25 -15.66 -13.87
N ALA A 163 -17.97 -15.36 -14.14
CA ALA A 163 -17.29 -15.64 -15.42
C ALA A 163 -15.79 -15.27 -15.22
N SER A 164 -14.76 -16.12 -15.34
CA SER A 164 -14.25 -16.95 -16.44
C SER A 164 -14.07 -16.23 -17.78
N PHE A 165 -12.96 -16.55 -18.47
CA PHE A 165 -12.51 -16.12 -19.82
C PHE A 165 -11.72 -14.79 -19.85
N VAL A 166 -10.51 -14.65 -20.44
CA VAL A 166 -9.94 -15.21 -21.67
C VAL A 166 -8.39 -15.29 -21.58
N LYS A 167 -7.83 -16.37 -22.14
CA LYS A 167 -6.42 -16.53 -22.55
C LYS A 167 -6.14 -15.73 -23.84
N HIS A 168 -4.99 -15.08 -23.95
CA HIS A 168 -4.12 -15.17 -25.13
C HIS A 168 -2.70 -14.76 -24.76
#